data_AF-M5JTA3-F1
#
_entry.id   AF-M5JTA3-F1
#
_cell.length_a   1.000
_cell.length_b   1.000
_cell.length_c   1.000
_cell.angle_alpha   90.00
_cell.angle_beta   90.00
_cell.angle_gamma   90.00
#
_symmetry.space_group_name_H-M   'P 1'
#
loop_
_entity.id
_entity.type
_entity.pdbx_description
1 polymer ?
#
loop_
_entity_poly.entity_id
_entity_poly.type
_entity_poly.pdbx_seq_one_letter_code
_entity_poly.pdbx_strand_id
1 'polypeptide(L)' 'MMELSFFGIAKIELVKVFADNCNSRTIRITSVKGEEVEIALYGETEALDALPRSDDFREVPKKGAA' A
#
# COMPACT_ATOMS: atom_id res chain seq x y z
N MET A 1 5.27 -19.51 23.32
CA MET A 1 4.88 -18.20 23.88
C MET A 1 4.55 -17.32 22.70
N MET A 2 3.29 -16.92 22.51
CA MET A 2 2.93 -15.98 21.43
C MET A 2 3.29 -14.58 21.91
N GLU A 3 4.15 -13.90 21.15
CA GLU A 3 4.49 -12.51 21.37
C GLU A 3 3.47 -11.64 20.63
N LEU A 4 2.68 -10.86 21.38
CA LEU A 4 1.71 -9.91 20.83
C LEU A 4 2.37 -8.53 20.80
N SER A 5 2.77 -8.08 19.61
CA SER A 5 3.31 -6.73 19.40
C SER A 5 2.21 -5.77 18.97
N PHE A 6 1.98 -4.70 19.74
CA PHE A 6 1.01 -3.65 19.39
C PHE A 6 1.72 -2.49 18.70
N PHE A 7 1.48 -2.35 17.39
CA PHE A 7 1.93 -1.19 16.63
C PHE A 7 0.76 -0.21 16.53
N GLY A 8 0.89 0.96 17.17
CA GLY A 8 -0.12 2.01 17.06
C GLY A 8 -0.11 2.59 15.64
N ILE A 9 -1.05 2.18 14.80
CA ILE A 9 -1.18 2.67 13.43
C ILE A 9 -2.09 3.89 13.41
N ALA A 10 -1.59 4.99 12.86
CA ALA A 10 -2.35 6.22 12.68
C ALA A 10 -3.02 6.28 11.31
N LYS A 11 -2.34 5.80 10.27
CA LYS A 11 -2.76 5.96 8.87
C LYS A 11 -2.26 4.81 8.01
N ILE A 12 -3.08 4.41 7.03
CA ILE A 12 -2.70 3.48 5.97
C ILE A 12 -3.16 4.10 4.65
N GLU A 13 -2.25 4.20 3.67
CA GLU A 13 -2.54 4.82 2.38
C GLU A 13 -1.99 3.98 1.23
N LEU A 14 -2.66 4.05 0.10
CA LEU A 14 -2.17 3.52 -1.16
C LEU A 14 -1.22 4.53 -1.80
N VAL A 15 0.03 4.12 -2.02
CA VAL A 15 1.08 4.95 -2.62
C VAL A 15 1.26 4.64 -4.09
N LYS A 16 1.15 3.38 -4.47
CA LYS A 16 1.49 2.97 -5.83
C LYS A 16 0.69 1.79 -6.32
N VAL A 17 0.34 1.80 -7.61
CA VAL A 17 -0.27 0.66 -8.30
C VAL A 17 0.55 0.32 -9.54
N PHE A 18 0.81 -0.97 -9.72
CA PHE A 18 1.41 -1.56 -10.91
C PHE A 18 0.51 -2.68 -11.44
N ALA A 19 -0.34 -2.36 -12.41
CA ALA A 19 -1.26 -3.34 -12.99
C ALA A 19 -0.54 -4.54 -13.62
N ASP A 20 0.66 -4.33 -14.16
CA ASP A 20 1.42 -5.36 -14.89
C ASP A 20 2.37 -6.20 -14.04
N ASN A 21 2.64 -5.80 -12.81
CA ASN A 21 3.56 -6.52 -11.94
C ASN A 21 2.79 -7.41 -10.97
N CYS A 22 2.04 -8.38 -11.49
CA CYS A 22 1.17 -9.27 -10.69
C CYS A 22 0.16 -8.49 -9.83
N ASN A 23 -0.40 -7.41 -10.38
CA ASN A 23 -1.29 -6.49 -9.67
C ASN A 23 -0.65 -5.96 -8.37
N SER A 24 0.63 -5.59 -8.43
CA SER A 24 1.37 -5.12 -7.27
C SER A 24 0.87 -3.74 -6.84
N ARG A 25 0.62 -3.59 -5.54
CA ARG A 25 0.28 -2.31 -4.90
C ARG A 25 1.23 -2.04 -3.76
N THR A 26 1.65 -0.80 -3.61
CA THR A 26 2.46 -0.36 -2.46
C THR A 26 1.58 0.46 -1.54
N ILE A 27 1.53 0.07 -0.27
CA ILE A 27 0.89 0.85 0.78
C ILE A 27 1.94 1.47 1.70
N ARG A 28 1.61 2.61 2.30
CA ARG A 28 2.38 3.24 3.38
C ARG A 28 1.58 3.13 4.67
N ILE A 29 2.24 2.69 5.71
CA ILE A 29 1.70 2.59 7.06
C ILE A 29 2.44 3.61 7.91
N THR A 30 1.71 4.55 8.49
CA THR A 30 2.26 5.57 9.39
C THR A 30 1.84 5.25 10.83
N SER A 31 2.81 5.16 11.73
CA SER A 31 2.55 4.96 13.16
C SER A 31 2.08 6.25 13.83
N VAL A 32 1.50 6.13 15.03
CA VAL A 32 1.14 7.29 15.87
C VAL A 32 2.36 8.14 16.28
N LYS A 33 3.57 7.62 16.11
CA LYS A 33 4.83 8.35 16.33
C LYS A 33 5.35 9.04 15.06
N GLY A 34 4.65 8.89 13.93
CA GLY A 34 5.05 9.43 12.63
C GLY A 34 6.07 8.58 11.88
N GLU A 35 6.37 7.36 12.33
CA GLU A 35 7.26 6.44 11.61
C GLU A 35 6.51 5.85 10.41
N GLU A 36 7.16 5.79 9.25
CA GLU A 36 6.56 5.31 8.02
C GLU A 36 7.24 4.04 7.52
N VAL A 37 6.44 3.07 7.09
CA VAL A 37 6.91 1.85 6.44
C VAL A 37 6.09 1.62 5.17
N GLU A 38 6.79 1.39 4.06
CA GLU A 38 6.17 1.01 2.79
C GLU A 38 6.23 -0.50 2.58
N ILE A 39 5.11 -1.09 2.17
CA ILE A 39 4.97 -2.53 1.93
C ILE A 39 4.42 -2.75 0.53
N ALA A 40 5.10 -3.58 -0.25
CA ALA A 40 4.60 -4.06 -1.53
C ALA A 40 3.76 -5.33 -1.32
N LEU A 41 2.51 -5.25 -1.76
CA LEU A 41 1.54 -6.35 -1.76
C LEU A 41 1.32 -6.82 -3.20
N TYR A 42 1.04 -8.11 -3.35
CA TYR A 42 0.85 -8.76 -4.64
C TYR A 42 -0.43 -9.59 -4.63
N GLY A 43 -1.04 -9.76 -5.81
CA GLY A 43 -2.23 -10.57 -5.99
C GLY A 43 -3.50 -9.76 -6.23
N GLU A 44 -4.59 -10.48 -6.49
CA GLU A 44 -5.88 -9.90 -6.82
C GLU A 44 -6.73 -9.74 -5.57
N THR A 45 -6.97 -8.48 -5.20
CA THR A 45 -7.86 -8.09 -4.11
C THR A 45 -8.41 -6.71 -4.39
N GLU A 46 -9.67 -6.48 -4.02
CA GLU A 46 -10.32 -5.15 -4.09
C GLU A 46 -10.11 -4.36 -2.78
N ALA A 47 -9.63 -5.00 -1.71
CA ALA A 47 -9.50 -4.38 -0.39
C ALA A 47 -8.55 -3.17 -0.40
N LEU A 48 -7.55 -3.18 -1.29
CA LEU A 48 -6.57 -2.10 -1.40
C LEU A 48 -7.12 -0.91 -2.20
N ASP A 49 -8.17 -1.10 -2.99
CA ASP A 49 -8.77 -0.03 -3.78
C ASP A 49 -9.67 0.88 -2.91
N ALA A 50 -10.05 0.40 -1.71
CA ALA A 50 -10.78 1.17 -0.70
C ALA A 50 -9.88 2.06 0.17
N LEU A 51 -8.55 1.92 0.06
CA LEU A 51 -7.62 2.73 0.84
C LEU A 51 -7.56 4.17 0.30
N PRO A 52 -7.41 5.18 1.18
CA PRO A 52 -7.11 6.54 0.73
C PRO A 52 -5.79 6.54 -0.03
N ARG A 53 -5.73 7.33 -1.10
CA ARG A 53 -4.50 7.53 -1.88
C ARG A 53 -3.60 8.53 -1.16
N SER A 54 -2.30 8.28 -1.14
CA SER A 54 -1.34 9.24 -0.62
C SER A 54 -1.23 10.47 -1.52
N ASP A 55 -0.75 11.59 -0.98
CA ASP A 55 -0.54 12.82 -1.73
C ASP A 55 0.46 12.65 -2.89
N ASP A 56 1.37 11.68 -2.76
CA ASP A 56 2.38 11.31 -3.74
C ASP A 56 2.00 10.06 -4.56
N PHE A 57 0.71 9.71 -4.61
CA PHE A 57 0.22 8.52 -5.30
C PHE A 57 0.65 8.45 -6.78
N ARG A 58 1.08 7.26 -7.22
CA ARG A 58 1.44 6.99 -8.61
C ARG A 58 0.81 5.72 -9.15
N GLU A 59 0.21 5.82 -10.33
CA GLU A 59 -0.24 4.66 -11.09
C GLU A 59 0.75 4.43 -12.24
N VAL A 60 1.31 3.23 -12.31
CA VAL A 60 2.17 2.82 -13.42
C VAL A 60 1.30 2.08 -14.42
N PRO A 61 1.03 2.67 -15.60
CA PRO A 61 0.14 2.09 -16.58
C PRO A 61 0.72 0.80 -17.15
N LYS A 62 -0.18 -0.07 -17.61
CA LYS A 62 0.16 -1.30 -18.31
C LYS A 62 0.96 -0.98 -19.57
N LYS A 63 2.11 -1.64 -19.75
CA LYS A 63 2.96 -1.48 -20.94
C LYS A 63 2.15 -1.91 -22.17
N GLY A 64 1.79 -0.95 -23.01
CA GLY A 64 0.99 -1.16 -24.22
C GLY A 64 -0.47 -0.73 -24.14
N ALA A 65 -0.91 -0.09 -23.05
CA ALA A 65 -2.16 0.66 -23.04
C ALA A 65 -1.97 1.97 -23.82
N ALA A 66 -2.38 1.97 -25.10
CA ALA A 66 -2.57 3.14 -25.94
C ALA A 66 -4.06 3.39 -26.15
#